data_AF-A0A7J9PYU7-F1
#
_entry.id   AF-A0A7J9PYU7-F1
#
_cell.length_a   1.000
_cell.length_b   1.000
_cell.length_c   1.000
_cell.angle_alpha   90.00
_cell.angle_beta   90.00
_cell.angle_gamma   90.00
#
_symmetry.space_group_name_H-M   'P 1'
#
loop_
_entity.id
_entity.type
_entity.pdbx_description
1 polymer ?
#
loop_
_entity_poly.entity_id
_entity_poly.type
_entity_poly.pdbx_seq_one_letter_code
_entity_poly.pdbx_strand_id
1 'polypeptide(L)'
;PDMVLGKSRKGKKIVYIPDTKPSKKIVKLARNANVLIHDSTADSKLEKKANRYGHSSARQAAVIAEKAGVKLLFLTHISPRYKDADILEKDAKKVFPNSLVAEDFLEYEVK
;
A
#
# COMPACT_ATOMS: atom_id res chain seq x y z
N PRO A 1 9.87 28.75 27.64
CA PRO A 1 9.86 27.37 27.12
C PRO A 1 10.40 27.28 25.69
N ASP A 2 9.95 28.18 24.79
CA ASP A 2 10.29 28.12 23.36
C ASP A 2 11.75 28.45 23.04
N MET A 3 12.50 29.07 23.98
CA MET A 3 13.94 29.34 23.85
C MET A 3 14.84 28.11 24.11
N VAL A 4 14.26 26.99 24.55
CA VAL A 4 14.99 25.73 24.82
C VAL A 4 14.41 24.52 24.10
N LEU A 5 13.33 24.71 23.33
CA LEU A 5 12.69 23.64 22.55
C LEU A 5 13.13 23.74 21.07
N GLY A 6 13.59 22.62 20.51
CA GLY A 6 13.90 22.52 19.09
C GLY A 6 12.65 22.54 18.19
N LYS A 7 12.85 22.57 16.87
CA LYS A 7 11.74 22.51 15.90
C LYS A 7 10.89 21.26 16.10
N SER A 8 9.57 21.42 16.05
CA SER A 8 8.62 20.31 16.09
C SER A 8 8.90 19.33 14.95
N ARG A 9 9.01 18.04 15.30
CA ARG A 9 9.24 16.96 14.34
C ARG A 9 7.94 16.21 14.11
N LYS A 10 7.51 16.13 12.85
CA LYS A 10 6.31 15.37 12.49
C LYS A 10 6.57 13.87 12.72
N GLY A 11 5.63 13.20 13.38
CA GLY A 11 5.70 11.74 13.59
C GLY A 11 5.61 10.96 12.28
N LYS A 12 6.21 9.77 12.27
CA LYS A 12 6.11 8.80 11.17
C LYS A 12 4.78 8.05 11.30
N LYS A 13 4.06 7.89 10.18
CA LYS A 13 2.79 7.16 10.12
C LYS A 13 2.90 5.99 9.14
N ILE A 14 2.66 4.79 9.65
CA ILE A 14 2.61 3.54 8.87
C ILE A 14 1.19 3.00 8.99
N VAL A 15 0.61 2.55 7.89
CA VAL A 15 -0.71 1.93 7.87
C VAL A 15 -0.61 0.56 7.24
N TYR A 16 -1.06 -0.46 7.97
CA TYR A 16 -1.11 -1.84 7.50
C TYR A 16 -2.57 -2.22 7.26
N ILE A 17 -2.86 -2.67 6.04
CA ILE A 17 -4.16 -3.12 5.60
C ILE A 17 -4.00 -4.59 5.16
N PRO A 18 -4.38 -5.54 6.02
CA PRO A 18 -4.42 -6.95 5.66
C PRO A 18 -5.60 -7.21 4.71
N ASP A 19 -5.97 -8.48 4.54
CA ASP A 19 -7.06 -8.95 3.69
C ASP A 19 -8.31 -8.07 3.75
N THR A 20 -8.58 -7.39 2.65
CA THR A 20 -9.74 -6.52 2.57
C THR A 20 -10.16 -6.23 1.15
N LYS A 21 -11.45 -5.95 0.97
CA LYS A 21 -11.97 -5.36 -0.27
C LYS A 21 -11.63 -3.87 -0.29
N PRO A 22 -11.46 -3.27 -1.47
CA PRO A 22 -11.24 -1.83 -1.58
C PRO A 22 -12.36 -1.05 -0.87
N SER A 23 -11.96 -0.11 -0.02
CA SER A 23 -12.91 0.67 0.80
C SER A 23 -12.47 2.11 0.95
N LYS A 24 -13.45 3.03 0.85
CA LYS A 24 -13.23 4.46 1.10
C LYS A 24 -12.75 4.75 2.53
N LYS A 25 -13.06 3.86 3.49
CA LYS A 25 -12.58 3.97 4.87
C LYS A 25 -11.05 3.87 4.95
N ILE A 26 -10.44 3.08 4.06
CA ILE A 26 -8.98 2.89 4.00
C ILE A 26 -8.31 4.19 3.56
N VAL A 27 -8.88 4.91 2.59
CA VAL A 27 -8.37 6.23 2.15
C VAL A 27 -8.36 7.23 3.31
N LYS A 28 -9.38 7.22 4.18
CA LYS A 28 -9.41 8.08 5.38
C LYS A 28 -8.35 7.65 6.39
N LEU A 29 -8.19 6.36 6.62
CA LEU A 29 -7.22 5.81 7.55
C LEU A 29 -5.77 6.09 7.11
N ALA A 30 -5.46 5.85 5.84
CA ALA A 30 -4.13 5.96 5.25
C ALA A 30 -3.70 7.39 4.92
N ARG A 31 -4.56 8.39 5.15
CA ARG A 31 -4.31 9.78 4.73
C ARG A 31 -2.96 10.29 5.22
N ASN A 32 -2.15 10.79 4.27
CA ASN A 32 -0.81 11.35 4.48
C ASN A 32 0.16 10.42 5.25
N ALA A 33 0.00 9.10 5.15
CA ALA A 33 0.93 8.16 5.77
C ALA A 33 2.28 8.16 5.04
N ASN A 34 3.38 7.93 5.77
CA ASN A 34 4.69 7.71 5.16
C ASN A 34 4.66 6.40 4.35
N VAL A 35 4.07 5.35 4.91
CA VAL A 35 4.00 4.03 4.28
C VAL A 35 2.58 3.46 4.41
N LEU A 36 2.08 2.90 3.31
CA LEU A 36 0.90 2.03 3.28
C LEU A 36 1.35 0.63 2.87
N ILE A 37 1.06 -0.37 3.68
CA ILE A 37 1.23 -1.79 3.35
C ILE A 37 -0.17 -2.35 3.12
N HIS A 38 -0.44 -2.93 1.95
CA HIS A 38 -1.81 -3.29 1.55
C HIS A 38 -1.89 -4.65 0.86
N ASP A 39 -2.92 -5.43 1.21
CA ASP A 39 -3.31 -6.65 0.48
C ASP A 39 -3.42 -6.38 -1.02
N SER A 40 -2.73 -7.19 -1.81
CA SER A 40 -2.62 -7.10 -3.26
C SER A 40 -2.61 -8.49 -3.88
N THR A 41 -3.52 -9.35 -3.41
CA THR A 41 -3.65 -10.77 -3.79
C THR A 41 -3.60 -11.03 -5.31
N ALA A 42 -4.09 -10.10 -6.14
CA ALA A 42 -4.12 -10.27 -7.58
C ALA A 42 -3.88 -8.99 -8.40
N ASP A 43 -3.61 -9.16 -9.69
CA ASP A 43 -3.54 -8.08 -10.68
C ASP A 43 -4.95 -7.57 -11.07
N SER A 44 -4.98 -6.46 -11.80
CA SER A 44 -6.20 -5.82 -12.28
C SER A 44 -7.10 -6.73 -13.12
N LYS A 45 -6.52 -7.70 -13.86
CA LYS A 45 -7.27 -8.68 -14.66
C LYS A 45 -8.18 -9.57 -13.82
N LEU A 46 -7.78 -9.82 -12.57
CA LEU A 46 -8.49 -10.72 -11.65
C LEU A 46 -9.18 -9.96 -10.51
N GLU A 47 -9.27 -8.64 -10.61
CA GLU A 47 -9.85 -7.74 -9.60
C GLU A 47 -11.25 -8.17 -9.15
N LYS A 48 -12.15 -8.49 -10.09
CA LYS A 48 -13.51 -8.97 -9.75
C LYS A 48 -13.48 -10.27 -8.94
N LYS A 49 -12.52 -11.15 -9.21
CA LYS A 49 -12.34 -12.41 -8.48
C LYS A 49 -11.78 -12.14 -7.09
N ALA A 50 -10.73 -11.32 -6.98
CA ALA A 50 -10.15 -10.92 -5.68
C ALA A 50 -11.22 -10.31 -4.75
N ASN A 51 -12.00 -9.35 -5.26
CA ASN A 51 -13.08 -8.71 -4.51
C ASN A 51 -14.15 -9.71 -4.05
N ARG A 52 -14.42 -10.78 -4.83
CA ARG A 52 -15.40 -11.80 -4.44
C ARG A 52 -14.93 -12.57 -3.21
N TYR A 53 -13.64 -12.87 -3.13
CA TYR A 53 -13.01 -13.59 -2.02
C TYR A 53 -12.61 -12.70 -0.85
N GLY A 54 -12.86 -11.39 -0.91
CA GLY A 54 -12.52 -10.50 0.21
C GLY A 54 -11.19 -9.77 0.08
N HIS A 55 -10.52 -9.88 -1.06
CA HIS A 55 -9.20 -9.31 -1.29
C HIS A 55 -9.21 -8.11 -2.24
N SER A 56 -8.12 -7.36 -2.26
CA SER A 56 -7.87 -6.25 -3.17
C SER A 56 -6.92 -6.64 -4.31
N SER A 57 -7.05 -5.97 -5.45
CA SER A 57 -6.06 -6.03 -6.52
C SER A 57 -4.92 -5.02 -6.29
N ALA A 58 -3.75 -5.26 -6.89
CA ALA A 58 -2.62 -4.34 -6.88
C ALA A 58 -3.01 -2.93 -7.39
N ARG A 59 -3.79 -2.86 -8.48
CA ARG A 59 -4.36 -1.61 -8.98
C ARG A 59 -5.25 -0.90 -7.96
N GLN A 60 -6.10 -1.63 -7.23
CA GLN A 60 -6.98 -1.03 -6.22
C GLN A 60 -6.20 -0.50 -5.02
N ALA A 61 -5.19 -1.24 -4.56
CA ALA A 61 -4.26 -0.77 -3.53
C ALA A 61 -3.57 0.53 -3.97
N ALA A 62 -3.10 0.60 -5.22
CA ALA A 62 -2.50 1.79 -5.82
C ALA A 62 -3.47 2.99 -5.90
N VAL A 63 -4.73 2.77 -6.30
CA VAL A 63 -5.76 3.83 -6.29
C VAL A 63 -6.02 4.34 -4.87
N ILE A 64 -5.99 3.46 -3.86
CA ILE A 64 -6.14 3.86 -2.45
C ILE A 64 -4.94 4.68 -1.99
N ALA A 65 -3.72 4.25 -2.34
CA ALA A 65 -2.48 4.95 -2.03
C ALA A 65 -2.45 6.37 -2.60
N GLU A 66 -2.75 6.50 -3.89
CA GLU A 66 -2.84 7.79 -4.60
C GLU A 66 -3.86 8.72 -3.91
N LYS A 67 -5.08 8.25 -3.68
CA LYS A 67 -6.14 9.04 -3.03
C LYS A 67 -5.83 9.40 -1.58
N ALA A 68 -5.07 8.57 -0.89
CA ALA A 68 -4.66 8.82 0.49
C ALA A 68 -3.47 9.79 0.58
N GLY A 69 -2.76 10.05 -0.52
CA GLY A 69 -1.55 10.87 -0.51
C GLY A 69 -0.44 10.24 0.34
N VAL A 70 -0.31 8.91 0.29
CA VAL A 70 0.78 8.20 0.98
C VAL A 70 2.10 8.45 0.25
N LYS A 71 3.25 8.33 0.93
CA LYS A 71 4.55 8.51 0.24
C LYS A 71 5.01 7.23 -0.49
N LEU A 72 4.69 6.06 0.06
CA LEU A 72 5.10 4.75 -0.44
C LEU A 72 4.01 3.70 -0.21
N LEU A 73 3.80 2.83 -1.19
CA LEU A 73 2.92 1.67 -1.13
C LEU A 73 3.76 0.38 -1.20
N PHE A 74 3.56 -0.51 -0.24
CA PHE A 74 3.99 -1.91 -0.32
C PHE A 74 2.81 -2.81 -0.63
N LEU A 75 2.94 -3.62 -1.67
CA LEU A 75 2.01 -4.67 -2.05
C LEU A 75 2.41 -5.96 -1.30
N THR A 76 1.50 -6.53 -0.53
CA THR A 76 1.74 -7.78 0.22
C THR A 76 0.57 -8.75 0.04
N HIS A 77 0.63 -9.90 0.72
CA HIS A 77 -0.38 -10.95 0.68
C HIS A 77 -0.64 -11.43 -0.76
N ILE A 78 0.43 -11.80 -1.45
CA ILE A 78 0.43 -12.12 -2.88
C ILE A 78 -0.03 -13.55 -3.09
N SER A 79 -0.93 -13.77 -4.06
CA SER A 79 -1.36 -15.11 -4.40
C SER A 79 -0.18 -15.91 -4.99
N PRO A 80 0.05 -17.17 -4.55
CA PRO A 80 1.13 -18.03 -5.07
C PRO A 80 0.95 -18.40 -6.55
N ARG A 81 -0.14 -17.98 -7.18
CA ARG A 81 -0.33 -18.10 -8.63
C ARG A 81 0.65 -17.26 -9.44
N TYR A 82 1.17 -16.18 -8.87
CA TYR A 82 2.16 -15.33 -9.52
C TYR A 82 3.54 -15.88 -9.21
N LYS A 83 4.17 -16.50 -10.22
CA LYS A 83 5.58 -16.90 -10.15
C LYS A 83 6.53 -15.69 -10.18
N ASP A 84 6.06 -14.62 -10.80
CA ASP A 84 6.74 -13.33 -10.93
C ASP A 84 5.82 -12.24 -10.38
N ALA A 85 6.22 -11.65 -9.25
CA ALA A 85 5.45 -10.62 -8.59
C ALA A 85 5.63 -9.24 -9.26
N ASP A 86 6.59 -9.06 -10.17
CA ASP A 86 6.75 -7.83 -10.95
C ASP A 86 5.49 -7.47 -11.72
N ILE A 87 4.67 -8.46 -12.06
CA ILE A 87 3.38 -8.24 -12.72
C ILE A 87 2.48 -7.35 -11.86
N LEU A 88 2.45 -7.58 -10.54
CA LEU A 88 1.67 -6.80 -9.59
C LEU A 88 2.27 -5.41 -9.40
N GLU A 89 3.60 -5.33 -9.29
CA GLU A 89 4.28 -4.04 -9.16
C GLU A 89 4.04 -3.15 -10.37
N LYS A 90 4.22 -3.69 -11.59
CA LYS A 90 3.95 -2.99 -12.85
C LYS A 90 2.49 -2.57 -12.96
N ASP A 91 1.56 -3.39 -12.46
CA ASP A 91 0.13 -3.05 -12.46
C ASP A 91 -0.20 -1.91 -11.50
N ALA A 92 0.37 -1.92 -10.29
CA ALA A 92 0.24 -0.84 -9.32
C ALA A 92 0.91 0.46 -9.79
N LYS A 93 2.13 0.37 -10.35
CA LYS A 93 2.92 1.53 -10.83
C LYS A 93 2.25 2.33 -11.94
N LYS A 94 1.30 1.74 -12.68
CA LYS A 94 0.46 2.48 -13.65
C LYS A 94 -0.44 3.53 -12.99
N VAL A 95 -0.77 3.36 -11.72
CA VAL A 95 -1.61 4.28 -10.95
C VAL A 95 -0.78 5.05 -9.92
N PHE A 96 0.10 4.36 -9.20
CA PHE A 96 0.91 4.97 -8.16
C PHE A 96 2.39 4.56 -8.32
N PRO A 97 3.25 5.42 -8.90
CA PRO A 97 4.64 5.06 -9.23
C PRO A 97 5.50 4.62 -8.04
N ASN A 98 5.23 5.15 -6.84
CA ASN A 98 5.89 4.75 -5.59
C ASN A 98 5.25 3.48 -5.01
N SER A 99 5.15 2.43 -5.81
CA SER A 99 4.69 1.11 -5.38
C SER A 99 5.83 0.10 -5.45
N LEU A 100 5.94 -0.76 -4.46
CA LEU A 100 6.90 -1.86 -4.40
C LEU A 100 6.20 -3.15 -3.97
N VAL A 101 6.59 -4.28 -4.53
CA VAL A 101 6.23 -5.59 -3.96
C VAL A 101 7.07 -5.84 -2.71
N ALA A 102 6.43 -6.28 -1.63
CA ALA A 102 7.12 -6.78 -0.46
C ALA A 102 7.59 -8.23 -0.69
N GLU A 103 8.82 -8.51 -0.26
CA GLU A 103 9.43 -9.84 -0.31
C GLU A 103 9.67 -10.36 1.11
N ASP A 104 9.81 -11.68 1.25
CA ASP A 104 10.19 -12.29 2.52
C ASP A 104 11.52 -11.69 3.00
N PHE A 105 11.57 -11.31 4.28
CA PHE A 105 12.72 -10.66 4.92
C PHE A 105 13.04 -9.23 4.44
N LEU A 106 12.17 -8.59 3.64
CA LEU A 106 12.36 -7.18 3.29
C LEU A 106 12.34 -6.28 4.53
N GLU A 107 13.42 -5.53 4.72
CA GLU A 107 13.52 -4.45 5.71
C GLU A 107 13.42 -3.08 5.03
N TYR A 108 12.67 -2.16 5.65
CA TYR A 108 12.53 -0.80 5.15
C TYR A 108 12.55 0.23 6.27
N GLU A 109 13.50 1.15 6.20
CA GLU A 109 13.58 2.29 7.11
C GLU A 109 12.64 3.41 6.66
N VAL A 110 11.61 3.68 7.46
CA VAL A 110 10.68 4.79 7.19
C VAL A 110 11.38 6.12 7.45
N LYS A 111 11.52 6.95 6.40
CA LYS A 111 12.08 8.31 6.50
C LYS A 111 11.03 9.35 6.92
#